data_AF-A0AA90TDV1-F1
#
_entry.id   AF-A0AA90TDV1-F1
#
_cell.length_a   1.000
_cell.length_b   1.000
_cell.length_c   1.000
_cell.angle_alpha   90.00
_cell.angle_beta   90.00
_cell.angle_gamma   90.00
#
_symmetry.space_group_name_H-M   'P 1'
#
loop_
_entity.id
_entity.type
_entity.pdbx_description
1 polymer ?
#
loop_
_entity_poly.entity_id
_entity_poly.type
_entity_poly.pdbx_seq_one_letter_code
_entity_poly.pdbx_strand_id
1 'polypeptide(L)'
;MIGRADHTKIDVIIRFEIKPMKLGVKKGMESLDLTVYPEIQLPKFLKIKQHFNSQRLDNIPGEICKNMAPYLAGLQGKRIAVGVGSRGIRNIAKITKCVIENLKLAGAEPFIIPVMGSHGGATPEGQAGILEAYGITEEKMGVTIDASMDVESIGEIEPGLKIYVAKSALQADGIVIIPRIKPHTAFRGEVESGICKMLVIGLGKQRGADCVHSKGFGRFAELIPKIGCMIAEKTKFLFSVSIVENAYEETYKIEVIPKKDVLTLEREKSLLLESKNIMGKILFQKFDVLVIEEIGKNISGDGQDPNVTGLYITKYASGGPEFQTSCIFDLTKESHGNANGLGPADVITQKLFNKIDFISMYTNAFTSTESVTVKIPMVAATPEDALRIAVKMCNGVEPCQHKIVWIKSTLELSEIIISEPLLSEVEANPNIEVISKPENLSFMNGEPLLGFGLVTK
;
A
#
# COMPACT_ATOMS: atom_id res chain seq x y z
N MET A 1 30.78 66.35 33.88
CA MET A 1 31.10 66.73 32.49
C MET A 1 30.50 65.64 31.59
N ILE A 2 29.24 65.69 31.17
CA ILE A 2 28.63 66.54 30.13
C ILE A 2 29.54 66.67 28.89
N GLY A 3 29.04 66.14 27.75
CA GLY A 3 29.59 66.32 26.41
C GLY A 3 29.22 65.13 25.50
N ARG A 4 27.93 64.94 25.20
CA ARG A 4 27.32 65.21 23.87
C ARG A 4 28.02 64.49 22.70
N ALA A 5 27.45 63.36 22.29
CA ALA A 5 27.56 62.86 20.92
C ALA A 5 26.27 63.29 20.19
N ASP A 6 26.44 64.24 19.26
CA ASP A 6 25.39 64.81 18.43
C ASP A 6 25.34 64.09 17.07
N HIS A 7 24.17 64.20 16.46
CA HIS A 7 23.58 63.39 15.42
C HIS A 7 24.28 63.43 14.06
N THR A 8 24.27 62.29 13.36
CA THR A 8 23.91 62.28 11.93
C THR A 8 23.27 60.94 11.59
N LYS A 9 21.95 60.96 11.45
CA LYS A 9 21.15 59.90 10.84
C LYS A 9 21.60 59.72 9.39
N ILE A 10 21.91 58.49 9.00
CA ILE A 10 21.86 58.09 7.59
C ILE A 10 20.75 57.06 7.50
N ASP A 11 19.53 57.56 7.26
CA ASP A 11 18.39 56.73 6.88
C ASP A 11 18.62 56.27 5.44
N VAL A 12 19.24 55.08 5.28
CA VAL A 12 19.24 54.39 3.98
C VAL A 12 17.88 53.76 3.80
N ILE A 13 16.95 54.51 3.20
CA ILE A 13 15.68 53.98 2.72
C ILE A 13 15.99 53.14 1.47
N ILE A 14 16.20 51.84 1.65
CA ILE A 14 16.16 50.88 0.54
C ILE A 14 14.69 50.69 0.18
N ARG A 15 14.21 51.46 -0.79
CA ARG A 15 12.92 51.18 -1.45
C ARG A 15 13.08 49.90 -2.27
N PHE A 16 12.67 48.76 -1.73
CA PHE A 16 12.35 47.61 -2.56
C PHE A 16 11.10 47.95 -3.36
N GLU A 17 11.27 48.24 -4.65
CA GLU A 17 10.17 48.15 -5.61
C GLU A 17 9.72 46.69 -5.65
N ILE A 18 8.67 46.37 -4.88
CA ILE A 18 7.92 45.14 -5.08
C ILE A 18 7.18 45.32 -6.40
N LYS A 19 7.78 44.87 -7.51
CA LYS A 19 7.00 44.64 -8.74
C LYS A 19 5.88 43.67 -8.36
N PRO A 20 4.60 44.01 -8.56
CA PRO A 20 3.53 43.05 -8.37
C PRO A 20 3.80 41.93 -9.36
N MET A 21 4.19 40.76 -8.83
CA MET A 21 4.25 39.53 -9.60
C MET A 21 2.81 39.29 -10.05
N LYS A 22 2.50 39.66 -11.29
CA LYS A 22 1.27 39.24 -11.94
C LYS A 22 1.29 37.72 -11.85
N LEU A 23 0.47 37.16 -10.95
CA LEU A 23 0.10 35.76 -10.98
C LEU A 23 -0.45 35.52 -12.38
N GLY A 24 0.41 35.04 -13.27
CA GLY A 24 0.03 34.63 -14.60
C GLY A 24 -1.10 33.65 -14.43
N VAL A 25 -2.18 33.88 -15.18
CA VAL A 25 -3.14 32.85 -15.55
C VAL A 25 -2.35 31.56 -15.74
N LYS A 26 -2.69 30.49 -14.99
CA LYS A 26 -2.06 29.17 -15.14
C LYS A 26 -2.02 28.85 -16.64
N LYS A 27 -0.87 29.03 -17.29
CA LYS A 27 -0.57 28.33 -18.53
C LYS A 27 -0.82 26.86 -18.18
N GLY A 28 -1.64 26.15 -18.95
CA GLY A 28 -1.74 24.70 -18.81
C GLY A 28 -0.32 24.14 -18.73
N MET A 29 -0.11 23.16 -17.84
CA MET A 29 1.23 22.62 -17.60
C MET A 29 1.91 22.32 -18.95
N GLU A 30 3.06 22.93 -19.19
CA GLU A 30 3.85 22.66 -20.38
C GLU A 30 4.39 21.23 -20.24
N SER A 31 3.97 20.34 -21.14
CA SER A 31 4.54 19.00 -21.26
C SER A 31 5.49 18.96 -22.45
N LEU A 32 6.28 17.89 -22.55
CA LEU A 32 7.20 17.68 -23.65
C LEU A 32 6.43 17.61 -24.97
N ASP A 33 6.78 18.47 -25.93
CA ASP A 33 6.19 18.43 -27.26
C ASP A 33 6.77 17.25 -28.05
N LEU A 34 5.98 16.17 -28.18
CA LEU A 34 6.42 14.99 -28.92
C LEU A 34 6.40 15.17 -30.44
N THR A 35 5.89 16.27 -30.97
CA THR A 35 5.91 16.52 -32.42
C THR A 35 7.32 16.70 -32.98
N VAL A 36 8.30 17.07 -32.12
CA VAL A 36 9.73 17.10 -32.48
C VAL A 36 10.40 15.72 -32.45
N TYR A 37 9.67 14.66 -32.05
CA TYR A 37 10.11 13.26 -32.02
C TYR A 37 9.13 12.35 -32.80
N PRO A 38 8.90 12.58 -34.12
CA PRO A 38 7.83 11.92 -34.88
C PRO A 38 8.01 10.41 -35.10
N GLU A 39 9.21 9.87 -34.83
CA GLU A 39 9.57 8.48 -35.13
C GLU A 39 9.24 7.47 -34.01
N ILE A 40 8.62 7.90 -32.91
CA ILE A 40 8.28 6.99 -31.81
C ILE A 40 7.10 6.11 -32.22
N GLN A 41 7.37 4.86 -32.61
CA GLN A 41 6.36 3.89 -33.02
C GLN A 41 6.06 2.88 -31.91
N LEU A 42 4.78 2.58 -31.73
CA LEU A 42 4.31 1.60 -30.76
C LEU A 42 4.10 0.23 -31.43
N PRO A 43 4.39 -0.88 -30.73
CA PRO A 43 4.01 -2.22 -31.19
C PRO A 43 2.49 -2.40 -31.23
N LYS A 44 2.02 -3.49 -31.83
CA LYS A 44 0.64 -3.95 -31.60
C LYS A 44 0.48 -4.47 -30.18
N PHE A 45 -0.76 -4.46 -29.70
CA PHE A 45 -1.13 -4.92 -28.36
C PHE A 45 -2.23 -5.97 -28.41
N LEU A 46 -2.27 -6.81 -27.38
CA LEU A 46 -3.27 -7.85 -27.19
C LEU A 46 -3.53 -8.06 -25.70
N LYS A 47 -4.70 -8.61 -25.38
CA LYS A 47 -5.07 -9.07 -24.04
C LYS A 47 -4.70 -10.53 -23.85
N ILE A 48 -4.14 -10.82 -22.68
CA ILE A 48 -3.90 -12.17 -22.21
C ILE A 48 -4.53 -12.37 -20.84
N LYS A 49 -4.74 -13.63 -20.49
CA LYS A 49 -5.20 -14.06 -19.18
C LYS A 49 -4.11 -14.86 -18.48
N GLN A 50 -3.72 -14.43 -17.29
CA GLN A 50 -2.80 -15.14 -16.40
C GLN A 50 -3.61 -15.99 -15.41
N HIS A 51 -3.27 -17.26 -15.31
CA HIS A 51 -3.88 -18.21 -14.39
C HIS A 51 -3.04 -18.35 -13.12
N PHE A 52 -3.67 -18.16 -11.96
CA PHE A 52 -3.06 -18.29 -10.65
C PHE A 52 -3.83 -19.30 -9.80
N ASN A 53 -3.30 -19.62 -8.62
CA ASN A 53 -4.04 -20.43 -7.66
C ASN A 53 -5.30 -19.68 -7.20
N SER A 54 -6.47 -20.25 -7.50
CA SER A 54 -7.79 -19.71 -7.18
C SER A 54 -8.43 -20.33 -5.93
N GLN A 55 -7.67 -21.13 -5.16
CA GLN A 55 -8.15 -21.66 -3.89
C GLN A 55 -8.58 -20.53 -2.97
N ARG A 56 -9.73 -20.70 -2.33
CA ARG A 56 -10.31 -19.76 -1.38
C ARG A 56 -11.05 -20.48 -0.26
N LEU A 57 -11.33 -19.75 0.81
CA LEU A 57 -12.16 -20.17 1.92
C LEU A 57 -13.61 -19.73 1.71
N ASP A 58 -14.51 -20.68 1.46
CA ASP A 58 -15.92 -20.38 1.20
C ASP A 58 -16.70 -20.08 2.51
N ASN A 59 -16.50 -20.87 3.56
CA ASN A 59 -17.22 -20.72 4.85
C ASN A 59 -16.41 -19.97 5.91
N ILE A 60 -16.26 -18.65 5.72
CA ILE A 60 -15.57 -17.76 6.67
C ILE A 60 -16.16 -17.84 8.11
N PRO A 61 -17.49 -17.74 8.33
CA PRO A 61 -18.04 -17.78 9.70
C PRO A 61 -17.75 -19.10 10.41
N GLY A 62 -17.90 -20.23 9.71
CA GLY A 62 -17.61 -21.56 10.26
C GLY A 62 -16.14 -21.74 10.62
N GLU A 63 -15.23 -21.29 9.76
CA GLU A 63 -13.79 -21.38 10.00
C GLU A 63 -13.36 -20.53 11.21
N ILE A 64 -13.88 -19.30 11.33
CA ILE A 64 -13.62 -18.43 12.49
C ILE A 64 -14.17 -19.05 13.76
N CYS A 65 -15.41 -19.52 13.76
CA CYS A 65 -16.04 -20.15 14.92
C CYS A 65 -15.23 -21.35 15.40
N LYS A 66 -14.85 -22.24 14.48
CA LYS A 66 -14.04 -23.43 14.77
C LYS A 66 -12.68 -23.07 15.34
N ASN A 67 -11.96 -22.13 14.70
CA ASN A 67 -10.59 -21.81 15.07
C ASN A 67 -10.50 -20.95 16.34
N MET A 68 -11.54 -20.16 16.66
CA MET A 68 -11.59 -19.36 17.88
C MET A 68 -12.03 -20.17 19.11
N ALA A 69 -12.86 -21.20 18.96
CA ALA A 69 -13.46 -21.94 20.07
C ALA A 69 -12.49 -22.33 21.21
N PRO A 70 -11.24 -22.79 20.95
CA PRO A 70 -10.29 -23.14 22.01
C PRO A 70 -9.84 -21.97 22.90
N TYR A 71 -10.04 -20.73 22.45
CA TYR A 71 -9.51 -19.52 23.09
C TYR A 71 -10.59 -18.62 23.70
N LEU A 72 -11.85 -19.06 23.68
CA LEU A 72 -12.99 -18.30 24.18
C LEU A 72 -13.30 -18.55 25.66
N ALA A 73 -12.77 -19.64 26.23
CA ALA A 73 -13.01 -19.98 27.63
C ALA A 73 -12.46 -18.89 28.58
N GLY A 74 -13.27 -18.50 29.57
CA GLY A 74 -12.88 -17.51 30.59
C GLY A 74 -12.98 -16.04 30.17
N LEU A 75 -13.57 -15.74 29.02
CA LEU A 75 -13.77 -14.36 28.54
C LEU A 75 -15.08 -13.71 29.02
N GLN A 76 -15.91 -14.42 29.78
CA GLN A 76 -17.17 -13.89 30.33
C GLN A 76 -16.94 -12.58 31.10
N GLY A 77 -17.66 -11.53 30.71
CA GLY A 77 -17.57 -10.18 31.30
C GLY A 77 -16.26 -9.45 31.06
N LYS A 78 -15.35 -9.99 30.23
CA LYS A 78 -14.07 -9.34 29.91
C LYS A 78 -14.25 -8.34 28.78
N ARG A 79 -13.68 -7.15 28.93
CA ARG A 79 -13.65 -6.15 27.86
C ARG A 79 -12.54 -6.48 26.86
N ILE A 80 -12.88 -6.79 25.62
CA ILE A 80 -11.90 -7.27 24.62
C ILE A 80 -11.71 -6.24 23.50
N ALA A 81 -10.49 -5.73 23.35
CA ALA A 81 -10.13 -4.86 22.24
C ALA A 81 -9.92 -5.70 20.97
N VAL A 82 -10.64 -5.38 19.90
CA VAL A 82 -10.50 -6.02 18.58
C VAL A 82 -9.82 -5.04 17.62
N GLY A 83 -8.54 -5.27 17.35
CA GLY A 83 -7.72 -4.46 16.48
C GLY A 83 -7.96 -4.74 15.00
N VAL A 84 -8.35 -3.70 14.24
CA VAL A 84 -8.56 -3.78 12.79
C VAL A 84 -7.61 -2.82 12.05
N GLY A 85 -6.96 -3.31 11.00
CA GLY A 85 -5.96 -2.57 10.23
C GLY A 85 -6.55 -1.76 9.06
N SER A 86 -5.69 -0.98 8.42
CA SER A 86 -6.03 -0.05 7.32
C SER A 86 -5.95 -0.67 5.92
N ARG A 87 -6.12 -1.99 5.80
CA ARG A 87 -6.00 -2.69 4.52
C ARG A 87 -7.38 -3.07 4.01
N GLY A 88 -7.66 -2.72 2.76
CA GLY A 88 -8.79 -3.26 2.02
C GLY A 88 -8.55 -4.75 1.82
N ILE A 89 -9.33 -5.57 2.50
CA ILE A 89 -9.34 -7.03 2.41
C ILE A 89 -10.78 -7.39 2.09
N ARG A 90 -11.02 -8.20 1.05
CA ARG A 90 -12.35 -8.41 0.47
C ARG A 90 -13.45 -8.73 1.50
N ASN A 91 -13.11 -9.50 2.54
CA ASN A 91 -14.05 -9.95 3.56
C ASN A 91 -13.84 -9.34 4.95
N ILE A 92 -13.12 -8.23 5.09
CA ILE A 92 -12.72 -7.73 6.41
C ILE A 92 -13.88 -7.39 7.34
N ALA A 93 -14.96 -6.77 6.85
CA ALA A 93 -16.14 -6.50 7.66
C ALA A 93 -16.82 -7.79 8.13
N LYS A 94 -16.96 -8.79 7.24
CA LYS A 94 -17.53 -10.09 7.57
C LYS A 94 -16.69 -10.82 8.61
N ILE A 95 -15.37 -10.85 8.43
CA ILE A 95 -14.43 -11.47 9.37
C ILE A 95 -14.50 -10.77 10.74
N THR A 96 -14.42 -9.44 10.75
CA THR A 96 -14.52 -8.63 11.98
C THR A 96 -15.82 -8.88 12.72
N LYS A 97 -16.95 -8.92 12.00
CA LYS A 97 -18.26 -9.22 12.58
C LYS A 97 -18.29 -10.62 13.21
N CYS A 98 -17.79 -11.64 12.50
CA CYS A 98 -17.73 -13.01 13.02
C CYS A 98 -16.87 -13.11 14.29
N VAL A 99 -15.73 -12.41 14.34
CA VAL A 99 -14.87 -12.37 15.53
C VAL A 99 -15.62 -11.76 16.71
N ILE A 100 -16.30 -10.63 16.50
CA ILE A 100 -17.10 -9.94 17.53
C ILE A 100 -18.24 -10.84 18.03
N GLU A 101 -18.96 -11.50 17.12
CA GLU A 101 -20.07 -12.39 17.48
C GLU A 101 -19.59 -13.58 18.30
N ASN A 102 -18.47 -14.21 17.95
CA ASN A 102 -17.89 -15.31 18.73
C ASN A 102 -17.45 -14.84 20.13
N LEU A 103 -16.86 -13.65 20.25
CA LEU A 103 -16.53 -13.07 21.55
C LEU A 103 -17.79 -12.79 22.40
N LYS A 104 -18.85 -12.24 21.79
CA LYS A 104 -20.13 -12.02 22.47
C LYS A 104 -20.82 -13.31 22.91
N LEU A 105 -20.77 -14.36 22.09
CA LEU A 105 -21.31 -15.68 22.43
C LEU A 105 -20.57 -16.31 23.61
N ALA A 106 -19.27 -16.01 23.77
CA ALA A 106 -18.49 -16.37 24.95
C ALA A 106 -18.74 -15.46 26.17
N GLY A 107 -19.69 -14.52 26.06
CA GLY A 107 -20.06 -13.58 27.10
C GLY A 107 -19.07 -12.43 27.32
N ALA A 108 -18.14 -12.20 26.39
CA ALA A 108 -17.23 -11.08 26.44
C ALA A 108 -17.90 -9.77 25.98
N GLU A 109 -17.26 -8.64 26.28
CA GLU A 109 -17.69 -7.29 25.89
C GLU A 109 -16.69 -6.71 24.88
N PRO A 110 -16.76 -7.09 23.59
CA PRO A 110 -15.82 -6.61 22.59
C PRO A 110 -16.09 -5.16 22.17
N PHE A 111 -15.01 -4.44 21.82
CA PHE A 111 -15.05 -3.15 21.15
C PHE A 111 -13.91 -3.09 20.13
N ILE A 112 -14.06 -2.28 19.08
CA ILE A 112 -13.07 -2.19 18.01
C ILE A 112 -12.08 -1.07 18.31
N ILE A 113 -10.81 -1.30 17.98
CA ILE A 113 -9.79 -0.25 17.93
C ILE A 113 -9.12 -0.24 16.54
N PRO A 114 -8.96 0.92 15.88
CA PRO A 114 -8.13 1.01 14.69
C PRO A 114 -6.65 0.80 15.06
N VAL A 115 -5.95 -0.09 14.36
CA VAL A 115 -4.52 -0.37 14.57
C VAL A 115 -3.74 -0.14 13.28
N MET A 116 -3.63 1.13 12.91
CA MET A 116 -3.28 1.55 11.56
C MET A 116 -2.01 2.43 11.48
N GLY A 117 -1.32 2.65 12.60
CA GLY A 117 -0.17 3.54 12.67
C GLY A 117 -0.54 4.99 12.33
N SER A 118 0.08 5.53 11.28
CA SER A 118 -0.12 6.90 10.78
C SER A 118 -1.18 7.05 9.69
N HIS A 119 -1.86 5.97 9.29
CA HIS A 119 -2.91 6.04 8.28
C HIS A 119 -4.10 6.89 8.76
N GLY A 120 -4.93 7.36 7.82
CA GLY A 120 -6.05 8.25 8.12
C GLY A 120 -5.59 9.63 8.60
N GLY A 121 -4.46 10.12 8.10
CA GLY A 121 -3.86 11.38 8.56
C GLY A 121 -3.45 11.38 10.04
N ALA A 122 -3.33 10.21 10.67
CA ALA A 122 -3.07 10.06 12.10
C ALA A 122 -4.11 10.74 13.02
N THR A 123 -5.36 10.83 12.56
CA THR A 123 -6.48 11.38 13.34
C THR A 123 -7.50 10.30 13.71
N PRO A 124 -8.21 10.43 14.84
CA PRO A 124 -9.34 9.55 15.16
C PRO A 124 -10.37 9.48 14.02
N GLU A 125 -10.74 10.63 13.47
CA GLU A 125 -11.76 10.75 12.42
C GLU A 125 -11.31 10.06 11.13
N GLY A 126 -10.05 10.27 10.73
CA GLY A 126 -9.52 9.63 9.53
C GLY A 126 -9.35 8.12 9.67
N GLN A 127 -8.99 7.61 10.87
CA GLN A 127 -8.93 6.16 11.09
C GLN A 127 -10.32 5.52 11.15
N ALA A 128 -11.31 6.20 11.76
CA ALA A 128 -12.70 5.77 11.73
C ALA A 128 -13.27 5.77 10.31
N GLY A 129 -12.99 6.81 9.50
CA GLY A 129 -13.41 6.88 8.10
C GLY A 129 -12.85 5.75 7.22
N ILE A 130 -11.62 5.30 7.49
CA ILE A 130 -11.06 4.11 6.82
C ILE A 130 -11.85 2.84 7.17
N LEU A 131 -12.19 2.65 8.45
CA LEU A 131 -13.00 1.51 8.87
C LEU A 131 -14.40 1.55 8.25
N GLU A 132 -15.02 2.73 8.22
CA GLU A 132 -16.33 2.94 7.60
C GLU A 132 -16.31 2.59 6.10
N ALA A 133 -15.27 3.01 5.37
CA ALA A 133 -15.09 2.65 3.96
C ALA A 133 -14.97 1.14 3.73
N TYR A 134 -14.53 0.38 4.74
CA TYR A 134 -14.50 -1.08 4.71
C TYR A 134 -15.79 -1.75 5.21
N GLY A 135 -16.82 -0.96 5.51
CA GLY A 135 -18.10 -1.45 6.04
C GLY A 135 -18.07 -1.76 7.53
N ILE A 136 -17.09 -1.24 8.27
CA ILE A 136 -16.91 -1.44 9.70
C ILE A 136 -17.36 -0.18 10.43
N THR A 137 -18.63 -0.18 10.85
CA THR A 137 -19.25 0.88 11.64
C THR A 137 -19.81 0.32 12.93
N GLU A 138 -20.02 1.19 13.94
CA GLU A 138 -20.59 0.76 15.23
C GLU A 138 -21.95 0.08 15.05
N GLU A 139 -22.80 0.62 14.17
CA GLU A 139 -24.11 0.08 13.83
C GLU A 139 -24.00 -1.35 13.25
N LYS A 140 -23.19 -1.53 12.21
CA LYS A 140 -23.03 -2.84 11.54
C LYS A 140 -22.39 -3.87 12.45
N MET A 141 -21.43 -3.46 13.28
CA MET A 141 -20.70 -4.34 14.17
C MET A 141 -21.47 -4.61 15.47
N GLY A 142 -22.33 -3.69 15.90
CA GLY A 142 -23.07 -3.72 17.15
C GLY A 142 -22.19 -3.54 18.38
N VAL A 143 -21.04 -2.86 18.22
CA VAL A 143 -20.07 -2.57 19.28
C VAL A 143 -19.46 -1.19 19.03
N THR A 144 -18.90 -0.57 20.06
CA THR A 144 -18.26 0.73 19.92
C THR A 144 -16.93 0.63 19.16
N ILE A 145 -16.53 1.73 18.52
CA ILE A 145 -15.22 1.93 17.89
C ILE A 145 -14.47 3.01 18.67
N ASP A 146 -13.40 2.62 19.35
CA ASP A 146 -12.49 3.56 20.00
C ASP A 146 -11.32 3.90 19.07
N ALA A 147 -11.46 5.03 18.38
CA ALA A 147 -10.47 5.57 17.46
C ALA A 147 -9.41 6.48 18.12
N SER A 148 -9.32 6.50 19.46
CA SER A 148 -8.33 7.33 20.16
C SER A 148 -6.90 7.04 19.66
N MET A 149 -6.12 8.11 19.56
CA MET A 149 -4.70 8.07 19.18
C MET A 149 -3.77 8.04 20.40
N ASP A 150 -4.32 8.02 21.62
CA ASP A 150 -3.54 7.99 22.84
C ASP A 150 -2.76 6.70 23.00
N VAL A 151 -1.48 6.84 23.37
CA VAL A 151 -0.58 5.73 23.63
C VAL A 151 0.12 5.88 24.98
N GLU A 152 0.58 4.77 25.52
CA GLU A 152 1.45 4.69 26.70
C GLU A 152 2.69 3.85 26.38
N SER A 153 3.81 4.21 27.00
CA SER A 153 5.08 3.49 26.85
C SER A 153 5.08 2.27 27.77
N ILE A 154 5.22 1.06 27.21
CA ILE A 154 5.27 -0.20 27.97
C ILE A 154 6.71 -0.68 28.28
N GLY A 155 7.69 0.12 27.87
CA GLY A 155 9.10 -0.13 28.09
C GLY A 155 9.96 0.40 26.94
N GLU A 156 11.16 -0.14 26.87
CA GLU A 156 12.20 0.29 25.95
C GLU A 156 12.96 -0.94 25.47
N ILE A 157 13.31 -0.99 24.18
CA ILE A 157 14.02 -2.13 23.59
C ILE A 157 15.54 -1.91 23.51
N GLU A 158 15.94 -0.64 23.42
CA GLU A 158 17.31 -0.14 23.47
C GLU A 158 17.26 1.35 23.88
N PRO A 159 18.34 1.93 24.42
CA PRO A 159 18.37 3.34 24.82
C PRO A 159 17.87 4.29 23.72
N GLY A 160 16.88 5.11 24.06
CA GLY A 160 16.18 6.04 23.19
C GLY A 160 15.02 5.44 22.36
N LEU A 161 14.74 4.13 22.44
CA LEU A 161 13.69 3.47 21.64
C LEU A 161 12.56 2.93 22.53
N LYS A 162 11.66 3.85 22.93
CA LYS A 162 10.45 3.54 23.69
C LYS A 162 9.42 2.82 22.83
N ILE A 163 8.75 1.84 23.43
CA ILE A 163 7.71 1.05 22.78
C ILE A 163 6.34 1.51 23.29
N TYR A 164 5.50 1.98 22.36
CA TYR A 164 4.20 2.54 22.66
C TYR A 164 3.08 1.57 22.27
N VAL A 165 2.02 1.55 23.07
CA VAL A 165 0.79 0.78 22.79
C VAL A 165 -0.41 1.68 23.10
N ALA A 166 -1.46 1.57 22.28
CA ALA A 166 -2.72 2.28 22.46
C ALA A 166 -3.26 2.11 23.88
N LYS A 167 -3.62 3.22 24.54
CA LYS A 167 -4.15 3.18 25.92
C LYS A 167 -5.41 2.33 26.04
N SER A 168 -6.29 2.41 25.05
CA SER A 168 -7.51 1.62 24.99
C SER A 168 -7.24 0.10 24.96
N ALA A 169 -6.18 -0.33 24.27
CA ALA A 169 -5.74 -1.72 24.28
C ALA A 169 -5.17 -2.15 25.64
N LEU A 170 -4.42 -1.27 26.32
CA LEU A 170 -3.83 -1.55 27.65
C LEU A 170 -4.88 -1.61 28.76
N GLN A 171 -5.95 -0.82 28.63
CA GLN A 171 -7.07 -0.79 29.56
C GLN A 171 -8.07 -1.94 29.35
N ALA A 172 -8.01 -2.65 28.22
CA ALA A 172 -8.81 -3.84 27.97
C ALA A 172 -8.37 -5.02 28.86
N ASP A 173 -9.21 -6.03 28.95
CA ASP A 173 -8.89 -7.32 29.58
C ASP A 173 -8.27 -8.33 28.64
N GLY A 174 -8.38 -8.09 27.33
CA GLY A 174 -7.75 -8.89 26.30
C GLY A 174 -7.62 -8.11 24.99
N ILE A 175 -6.62 -8.47 24.19
CA ILE A 175 -6.40 -7.90 22.86
C ILE A 175 -6.44 -9.02 21.83
N VAL A 176 -7.31 -8.85 20.82
CA VAL A 176 -7.37 -9.66 19.61
C VAL A 176 -7.06 -8.74 18.43
N ILE A 177 -6.28 -9.18 17.45
CA ILE A 177 -6.03 -8.40 16.22
C ILE A 177 -6.33 -9.22 14.98
N ILE A 178 -6.66 -8.55 13.87
CA ILE A 178 -7.03 -9.18 12.59
C ILE A 178 -6.01 -8.78 11.51
N PRO A 179 -4.79 -9.37 11.48
CA PRO A 179 -3.74 -8.98 10.55
C PRO A 179 -3.91 -9.70 9.22
N ARG A 180 -3.44 -9.05 8.15
CA ARG A 180 -3.12 -9.72 6.89
C ARG A 180 -1.64 -10.08 6.87
N ILE A 181 -1.34 -11.35 6.61
CA ILE A 181 0.03 -11.83 6.39
C ILE A 181 0.38 -11.65 4.90
N LYS A 182 1.32 -10.76 4.59
CA LYS A 182 1.75 -10.46 3.22
C LYS A 182 3.20 -9.96 3.20
N PRO A 183 3.96 -10.19 2.12
CA PRO A 183 5.25 -9.53 1.91
C PRO A 183 5.15 -8.01 2.09
N HIS A 184 6.12 -7.45 2.80
CA HIS A 184 6.23 -6.00 2.93
C HIS A 184 6.77 -5.40 1.63
N THR A 185 6.46 -4.14 1.43
CA THR A 185 6.81 -3.37 0.24
C THR A 185 8.15 -2.62 0.37
N ALA A 186 8.84 -2.73 1.52
CA ALA A 186 9.93 -1.81 1.89
C ALA A 186 11.06 -2.43 2.72
N PHE A 187 10.90 -3.67 3.20
CA PHE A 187 11.97 -4.43 3.85
C PHE A 187 11.75 -5.94 3.68
N ARG A 188 12.77 -6.74 3.96
CA ARG A 188 12.72 -8.20 4.02
C ARG A 188 13.13 -8.70 5.39
N GLY A 189 12.42 -9.70 5.89
CA GLY A 189 12.70 -10.30 7.20
C GLY A 189 12.08 -11.69 7.31
N GLU A 190 12.31 -12.36 8.42
CA GLU A 190 11.63 -13.63 8.73
C GLU A 190 10.13 -13.43 8.91
N VAL A 191 9.73 -12.28 9.45
CA VAL A 191 8.36 -11.77 9.47
C VAL A 191 8.32 -10.38 8.82
N GLU A 192 7.20 -10.05 8.18
CA GLU A 192 7.05 -8.84 7.35
C GLU A 192 5.75 -8.09 7.70
N SER A 193 4.76 -7.99 6.79
CA SER A 193 3.44 -7.52 7.19
C SER A 193 2.65 -8.68 7.78
N GLY A 194 2.16 -8.50 9.01
CA GLY A 194 1.45 -9.54 9.75
C GLY A 194 1.20 -9.15 11.20
N ILE A 195 1.28 -10.13 12.09
CA ILE A 195 0.96 -10.00 13.51
C ILE A 195 1.95 -9.04 14.19
N CYS A 196 3.25 -9.32 14.12
CA CYS A 196 4.27 -8.49 14.78
C CYS A 196 4.19 -7.05 14.32
N LYS A 197 4.08 -6.79 13.01
CA LYS A 197 3.97 -5.41 12.51
C LYS A 197 2.69 -4.71 12.99
N MET A 198 1.56 -5.40 13.04
CA MET A 198 0.30 -4.82 13.52
C MET A 198 0.35 -4.55 15.04
N LEU A 199 1.05 -5.38 15.82
CA LEU A 199 1.35 -5.09 17.21
C LEU A 199 2.26 -3.85 17.36
N VAL A 200 3.34 -3.77 16.58
CA VAL A 200 4.35 -2.71 16.71
C VAL A 200 3.85 -1.37 16.16
N ILE A 201 3.51 -1.35 14.88
CA ILE A 201 3.14 -0.13 14.15
C ILE A 201 1.65 0.17 14.35
N GLY A 202 0.80 -0.85 14.31
CA GLY A 202 -0.64 -0.70 14.42
C GLY A 202 -1.08 -0.21 15.80
N LEU A 203 -0.80 -0.98 16.86
CA LEU A 203 -1.11 -0.57 18.24
C LEU A 203 -0.25 0.60 18.71
N GLY A 204 0.93 0.81 18.12
CA GLY A 204 1.76 1.97 18.39
C GLY A 204 1.16 3.30 17.95
N LYS A 205 0.07 3.29 17.16
CA LYS A 205 -0.54 4.49 16.55
C LYS A 205 0.53 5.31 15.82
N GLN A 206 0.30 6.60 15.58
CA GLN A 206 1.29 7.42 14.86
C GLN A 206 2.59 7.57 15.64
N ARG A 207 2.53 7.79 16.97
CA ARG A 207 3.73 8.03 17.79
C ARG A 207 4.66 6.82 17.87
N GLY A 208 4.10 5.61 18.06
CA GLY A 208 4.87 4.37 18.06
C GLY A 208 5.40 4.04 16.67
N ALA A 209 4.60 4.28 15.62
CA ALA A 209 5.07 4.14 14.24
C ALA A 209 6.27 5.05 13.97
N ASP A 210 6.18 6.34 14.26
CA ASP A 210 7.24 7.34 14.07
C ASP A 210 8.53 6.94 14.82
N CYS A 211 8.39 6.51 16.08
CA CYS A 211 9.52 6.08 16.90
C CYS A 211 10.30 4.91 16.27
N VAL A 212 9.61 3.91 15.71
CA VAL A 212 10.27 2.77 15.05
C VAL A 212 10.81 3.15 13.67
N HIS A 213 10.07 3.95 12.88
CA HIS A 213 10.54 4.43 11.57
C HIS A 213 11.79 5.32 11.69
N SER A 214 11.98 6.04 12.80
CA SER A 214 13.21 6.83 13.06
C SER A 214 14.50 5.99 13.05
N LYS A 215 14.39 4.66 13.18
CA LYS A 215 15.52 3.73 13.10
C LYS A 215 15.82 3.24 11.68
N GLY A 216 14.98 3.59 10.71
CA GLY A 216 15.09 3.24 9.30
C GLY A 216 14.67 1.81 8.97
N PHE A 217 14.18 1.60 7.74
CA PHE A 217 13.73 0.30 7.24
C PHE A 217 14.79 -0.80 7.30
N GLY A 218 16.07 -0.45 7.24
CA GLY A 218 17.19 -1.41 7.36
C GLY A 218 17.22 -2.16 8.69
N ARG A 219 16.57 -1.63 9.73
CA ARG A 219 16.46 -2.28 11.04
C ARG A 219 15.13 -3.00 11.25
N PHE A 220 14.17 -2.90 10.34
CA PHE A 220 12.84 -3.45 10.55
C PHE A 220 12.83 -4.98 10.65
N ALA A 221 13.70 -5.64 9.87
CA ALA A 221 13.87 -7.09 9.92
C ALA A 221 14.25 -7.60 11.32
N GLU A 222 14.99 -6.79 12.09
CA GLU A 222 15.39 -7.07 13.47
C GLU A 222 14.33 -6.57 14.47
N LEU A 223 13.89 -5.32 14.34
CA LEU A 223 13.09 -4.63 15.34
C LEU A 223 11.64 -5.08 15.38
N ILE A 224 11.00 -5.33 14.23
CA ILE A 224 9.58 -5.70 14.18
C ILE A 224 9.29 -7.01 14.95
N PRO A 225 9.97 -8.14 14.70
CA PRO A 225 9.73 -9.36 15.48
C PRO A 225 10.03 -9.15 16.96
N LYS A 226 11.17 -8.52 17.29
CA LYS A 226 11.62 -8.30 18.67
C LYS A 226 10.62 -7.47 19.49
N ILE A 227 10.16 -6.35 18.94
CA ILE A 227 9.19 -5.47 19.60
C ILE A 227 7.81 -6.12 19.61
N GLY A 228 7.40 -6.81 18.54
CA GLY A 228 6.13 -7.53 18.48
C GLY A 228 6.00 -8.57 19.59
N CYS A 229 7.04 -9.37 19.81
CA CYS A 229 7.09 -10.33 20.92
C CYS A 229 7.04 -9.64 22.28
N MET A 230 7.80 -8.54 22.48
CA MET A 230 7.73 -7.75 23.71
C MET A 230 6.31 -7.24 24.00
N ILE A 231 5.61 -6.70 22.99
CA ILE A 231 4.22 -6.22 23.13
C ILE A 231 3.31 -7.38 23.48
N ALA A 232 3.39 -8.51 22.77
CA ALA A 232 2.59 -9.68 23.06
C ALA A 232 2.82 -10.18 24.50
N GLU A 233 4.07 -10.21 24.97
CA GLU A 233 4.46 -10.64 26.31
C GLU A 233 3.93 -9.71 27.41
N LYS A 234 4.15 -8.40 27.27
CA LYS A 234 3.85 -7.39 28.30
C LYS A 234 2.39 -6.93 28.35
N THR A 235 1.61 -7.24 27.32
CA THR A 235 0.19 -6.87 27.27
C THR A 235 -0.72 -8.09 27.44
N LYS A 236 -2.03 -7.84 27.59
CA LYS A 236 -3.07 -8.88 27.63
C LYS A 236 -3.41 -9.41 26.22
N PHE A 237 -2.42 -9.55 25.35
CA PHE A 237 -2.62 -10.12 24.03
C PHE A 237 -3.08 -11.57 24.13
N LEU A 238 -4.21 -11.90 23.49
CA LEU A 238 -4.81 -13.22 23.52
C LEU A 238 -4.38 -14.04 22.30
N PHE A 239 -4.77 -13.59 21.12
CA PHE A 239 -4.52 -14.24 19.84
C PHE A 239 -4.75 -13.28 18.68
N SER A 240 -4.25 -13.64 17.51
CA SER A 240 -4.62 -12.99 16.24
C SER A 240 -5.59 -13.86 15.46
N VAL A 241 -6.39 -13.23 14.59
CA VAL A 241 -7.18 -13.90 13.55
C VAL A 241 -6.55 -13.53 12.21
N SER A 242 -5.51 -14.27 11.83
CA SER A 242 -4.61 -13.95 10.72
C SER A 242 -5.20 -14.37 9.38
N ILE A 243 -5.12 -13.48 8.40
CA ILE A 243 -5.68 -13.65 7.06
C ILE A 243 -4.55 -13.78 6.04
N VAL A 244 -4.68 -14.75 5.13
CA VAL A 244 -3.88 -14.84 3.90
C VAL A 244 -4.83 -14.75 2.70
N GLU A 245 -4.48 -13.96 1.70
CA GLU A 245 -5.25 -13.77 0.47
C GLU A 245 -4.56 -14.48 -0.71
N ASN A 246 -5.34 -14.96 -1.68
CA ASN A 246 -4.82 -15.50 -2.93
C ASN A 246 -4.53 -14.38 -3.95
N ALA A 247 -4.04 -14.75 -5.13
CA ALA A 247 -3.74 -13.82 -6.23
C ALA A 247 -4.94 -13.00 -6.76
N TYR A 248 -6.17 -13.37 -6.38
CA TYR A 248 -7.41 -12.70 -6.79
C TYR A 248 -8.02 -11.86 -5.65
N GLU A 249 -7.24 -11.60 -4.59
CA GLU A 249 -7.66 -10.91 -3.36
C GLU A 249 -8.86 -11.59 -2.67
N GLU A 250 -9.03 -12.91 -2.87
CA GLU A 250 -9.98 -13.71 -2.10
C GLU A 250 -9.31 -14.20 -0.83
N THR A 251 -10.11 -14.37 0.22
CA THR A 251 -9.64 -14.97 1.47
C THR A 251 -9.25 -16.42 1.22
N TYR A 252 -7.95 -16.71 1.20
CA TYR A 252 -7.40 -18.04 1.00
C TYR A 252 -7.40 -18.84 2.30
N LYS A 253 -7.00 -18.21 3.40
CA LYS A 253 -6.89 -18.85 4.71
C LYS A 253 -7.17 -17.87 5.85
N ILE A 254 -7.79 -18.39 6.91
CA ILE A 254 -7.91 -17.70 8.20
C ILE A 254 -7.35 -18.64 9.27
N GLU A 255 -6.45 -18.14 10.11
CA GLU A 255 -5.87 -18.92 11.19
C GLU A 255 -5.83 -18.13 12.49
N VAL A 256 -6.23 -18.78 13.59
CA VAL A 256 -6.14 -18.18 14.93
C VAL A 256 -4.79 -18.54 15.54
N ILE A 257 -3.95 -17.53 15.79
CA ILE A 257 -2.60 -17.72 16.31
C ILE A 257 -2.54 -17.15 17.73
N PRO A 258 -2.45 -18.01 18.76
CA PRO A 258 -2.40 -17.57 20.15
C PRO A 258 -1.07 -16.93 20.52
N LYS A 259 -1.08 -16.14 21.61
CA LYS A 259 0.12 -15.48 22.17
C LYS A 259 1.36 -16.37 22.18
N LYS A 260 1.24 -17.61 22.65
CA LYS A 260 2.38 -18.56 22.71
C LYS A 260 3.06 -18.81 21.36
N ASP A 261 2.29 -18.83 20.26
CA ASP A 261 2.80 -19.13 18.93
C ASP A 261 3.26 -17.85 18.21
N VAL A 262 2.74 -16.69 18.61
CA VAL A 262 3.30 -15.38 18.23
C VAL A 262 4.71 -15.21 18.79
N LEU A 263 4.93 -15.63 20.05
CA LEU A 263 6.24 -15.50 20.71
C LEU A 263 7.35 -16.35 20.06
N THR A 264 6.99 -17.44 19.39
CA THR A 264 7.96 -18.28 18.66
C THR A 264 8.20 -17.79 17.23
N LEU A 265 7.32 -16.94 16.69
CA LEU A 265 7.31 -16.42 15.32
C LEU A 265 7.10 -17.48 14.21
N GLU A 266 7.31 -18.77 14.49
CA GLU A 266 7.34 -19.85 13.49
C GLU A 266 6.08 -19.93 12.63
N ARG A 267 4.90 -19.72 13.24
CA ARG A 267 3.66 -19.76 12.47
C ARG A 267 3.48 -18.56 11.54
N GLU A 268 3.85 -17.36 12.00
CA GLU A 268 3.81 -16.16 11.16
C GLU A 268 4.80 -16.29 9.98
N LYS A 269 6.02 -16.79 10.23
CA LYS A 269 7.02 -17.07 9.18
C LYS A 269 6.47 -18.04 8.13
N SER A 270 5.87 -19.15 8.58
CA SER A 270 5.30 -20.16 7.70
C SER A 270 4.16 -19.59 6.83
N LEU A 271 3.25 -18.81 7.42
CA LEU A 271 2.17 -18.15 6.67
C LEU A 271 2.69 -17.08 5.71
N LEU A 272 3.78 -16.37 6.05
CA LEU A 272 4.40 -15.41 5.15
C LEU A 272 5.01 -16.10 3.92
N LEU A 273 5.66 -17.25 4.09
CA LEU A 273 6.16 -18.05 2.97
C LEU A 273 5.03 -18.55 2.07
N GLU A 274 3.93 -19.01 2.67
CA GLU A 274 2.74 -19.41 1.92
C GLU A 274 2.14 -18.23 1.14
N SER A 275 2.00 -17.07 1.79
CA SER A 275 1.53 -15.82 1.18
C SER A 275 2.39 -15.41 -0.03
N LYS A 276 3.73 -15.50 0.08
CA LYS A 276 4.67 -15.24 -1.03
C LYS A 276 4.41 -16.14 -2.25
N ASN A 277 4.08 -17.40 -2.01
CA ASN A 277 3.92 -18.39 -3.08
C ASN A 277 2.59 -18.26 -3.83
N ILE A 278 1.53 -17.77 -3.17
CA ILE A 278 0.19 -17.68 -3.76
C ILE A 278 -0.21 -16.28 -4.20
N MET A 279 0.60 -15.26 -3.89
CA MET A 279 0.38 -13.88 -4.31
C MET A 279 0.41 -13.76 -5.84
N GLY A 280 -0.44 -12.87 -6.37
CA GLY A 280 -0.44 -12.53 -7.78
C GLY A 280 0.89 -11.91 -8.21
N LYS A 281 1.32 -12.20 -9.44
CA LYS A 281 2.56 -11.69 -10.02
C LYS A 281 2.42 -11.53 -11.53
N ILE A 282 3.25 -10.67 -12.11
CA ILE A 282 3.46 -10.64 -13.56
C ILE A 282 4.26 -11.89 -13.94
N LEU A 283 3.77 -12.67 -14.90
CA LEU A 283 4.39 -13.94 -15.33
C LEU A 283 5.50 -13.75 -16.38
N PHE A 284 5.83 -12.51 -16.73
CA PHE A 284 6.99 -12.12 -17.54
C PHE A 284 8.11 -11.63 -16.63
N GLN A 285 9.31 -12.23 -16.74
CA GLN A 285 10.44 -11.87 -15.88
C GLN A 285 11.24 -10.67 -16.39
N LYS A 286 11.28 -10.46 -17.72
CA LYS A 286 12.04 -9.38 -18.34
C LYS A 286 11.27 -8.79 -19.53
N PHE A 287 11.11 -7.48 -19.54
CA PHE A 287 10.49 -6.73 -20.63
C PHE A 287 11.02 -5.29 -20.64
N ASP A 288 10.52 -4.40 -21.50
CA ASP A 288 11.06 -3.05 -21.67
C ASP A 288 10.27 -2.00 -20.89
N VAL A 289 8.93 -2.03 -20.97
CA VAL A 289 8.05 -1.03 -20.34
C VAL A 289 6.99 -1.67 -19.46
N LEU A 290 6.85 -1.17 -18.22
CA LEU A 290 5.70 -1.43 -17.36
C LEU A 290 4.71 -0.27 -17.41
N VAL A 291 3.46 -0.54 -17.80
CA VAL A 291 2.36 0.42 -17.73
C VAL A 291 1.44 0.04 -16.58
N ILE A 292 1.11 1.01 -15.72
CA ILE A 292 0.14 0.87 -14.64
C ILE A 292 -0.97 1.90 -14.84
N GLU A 293 -2.22 1.46 -15.07
CA GLU A 293 -3.32 2.41 -15.27
C GLU A 293 -3.59 3.23 -14.02
N GLU A 294 -3.65 2.60 -12.85
CA GLU A 294 -3.94 3.29 -11.61
C GLU A 294 -3.18 2.75 -10.40
N ILE A 295 -2.79 3.67 -9.51
CA ILE A 295 -2.24 3.38 -8.19
C ILE A 295 -3.15 3.94 -7.08
N GLY A 296 -2.90 3.55 -5.83
CA GLY A 296 -3.62 4.09 -4.69
C GLY A 296 -3.30 3.42 -3.37
N LYS A 297 -3.56 4.13 -2.26
CA LYS A 297 -3.37 3.59 -0.90
C LYS A 297 -4.27 2.40 -0.58
N ASN A 298 -5.40 2.30 -1.26
CA ASN A 298 -6.31 1.15 -1.24
C ASN A 298 -5.73 -0.06 -1.99
N ILE A 299 -4.93 0.14 -3.04
CA ILE A 299 -4.23 -0.90 -3.80
C ILE A 299 -3.06 -1.44 -2.97
N SER A 300 -2.18 -0.56 -2.51
CA SER A 300 -1.00 -0.93 -1.72
C SER A 300 -0.60 0.19 -0.77
N GLY A 301 0.17 -0.15 0.28
CA GLY A 301 0.75 0.84 1.18
C GLY A 301 1.56 1.90 0.45
N ASP A 302 2.27 1.47 -0.59
CA ASP A 302 3.12 2.34 -1.39
C ASP A 302 2.46 2.67 -2.73
N GLY A 303 1.12 2.74 -2.78
CA GLY A 303 0.34 3.08 -3.98
C GLY A 303 0.23 1.93 -4.98
N GLN A 304 1.34 1.27 -5.27
CA GLN A 304 1.43 0.02 -6.01
C GLN A 304 2.20 -1.00 -5.15
N ASP A 305 2.02 -2.30 -5.43
CA ASP A 305 2.78 -3.34 -4.74
C ASP A 305 4.11 -3.64 -5.45
N PRO A 306 5.27 -3.21 -4.91
CA PRO A 306 6.56 -3.47 -5.53
C PRO A 306 6.94 -4.95 -5.54
N ASN A 307 6.25 -5.81 -4.78
CA ASN A 307 6.41 -7.26 -4.94
C ASN A 307 5.86 -7.77 -6.28
N VAL A 308 4.98 -7.01 -6.92
CA VAL A 308 4.46 -7.27 -8.27
C VAL A 308 5.28 -6.54 -9.33
N THR A 309 5.62 -5.28 -9.09
CA THR A 309 6.20 -4.38 -10.13
C THR A 309 7.70 -4.23 -10.07
N GLY A 310 8.38 -4.63 -8.98
CA GLY A 310 9.80 -4.32 -8.79
C GLY A 310 10.13 -2.85 -8.47
N LEU A 311 9.14 -1.94 -8.44
CA LEU A 311 9.32 -0.52 -8.16
C LEU A 311 9.46 -0.24 -6.64
N TYR A 312 10.50 -0.79 -6.01
CA TYR A 312 10.77 -0.60 -4.58
C TYR A 312 11.21 0.83 -4.28
N ILE A 313 10.72 1.36 -3.15
CA ILE A 313 11.08 2.70 -2.66
C ILE A 313 12.28 2.69 -1.71
N THR A 314 12.75 1.51 -1.30
CA THR A 314 13.93 1.35 -0.42
C THR A 314 14.90 0.31 -0.98
N LYS A 315 16.15 0.36 -0.53
CA LYS A 315 17.17 -0.66 -0.85
C LYS A 315 17.09 -1.94 -0.02
N TYR A 316 16.15 -2.01 0.92
CA TYR A 316 16.05 -3.11 1.90
C TYR A 316 15.07 -4.20 1.48
N ALA A 317 14.47 -4.04 0.31
CA ALA A 317 13.66 -5.04 -0.36
C ALA A 317 13.93 -4.99 -1.86
N SER A 318 13.78 -6.13 -2.50
CA SER A 318 13.88 -6.32 -3.95
C SER A 318 13.00 -7.49 -4.39
N GLY A 319 12.82 -7.63 -5.69
CA GLY A 319 11.97 -8.64 -6.34
C GLY A 319 11.26 -8.05 -7.55
N GLY A 320 10.25 -8.76 -8.06
CA GLY A 320 9.52 -8.33 -9.26
C GLY A 320 10.30 -8.56 -10.57
N PRO A 321 9.71 -8.18 -11.71
CA PRO A 321 10.35 -8.30 -13.02
C PRO A 321 11.41 -7.22 -13.25
N GLU A 322 12.28 -7.44 -14.24
CA GLU A 322 13.27 -6.47 -14.72
C GLU A 322 12.75 -5.75 -15.97
N PHE A 323 12.81 -4.42 -15.97
CA PHE A 323 12.47 -3.59 -17.14
C PHE A 323 13.23 -2.26 -17.15
N GLN A 324 13.23 -1.59 -18.31
CA GLN A 324 13.98 -0.35 -18.51
C GLN A 324 13.21 0.89 -18.05
N THR A 325 11.89 0.92 -18.23
CA THR A 325 11.07 2.11 -17.95
C THR A 325 9.66 1.74 -17.47
N SER A 326 9.02 2.66 -16.76
CA SER A 326 7.65 2.51 -16.26
C SER A 326 6.83 3.79 -16.40
N CYS A 327 5.52 3.64 -16.57
CA CYS A 327 4.59 4.76 -16.53
C CYS A 327 3.33 4.46 -15.71
N ILE A 328 2.80 5.50 -15.06
CA ILE A 328 1.58 5.44 -14.26
C ILE A 328 0.57 6.47 -14.76
N PHE A 329 -0.63 6.02 -15.13
CA PHE A 329 -1.60 6.88 -15.78
C PHE A 329 -2.53 7.62 -14.84
N ASP A 330 -2.88 7.05 -13.70
CA ASP A 330 -3.90 7.65 -12.85
C ASP A 330 -3.77 7.28 -11.37
N LEU A 331 -4.57 7.96 -10.56
CA LEU A 331 -4.77 7.71 -9.16
C LEU A 331 -6.24 7.35 -8.90
N THR A 332 -6.43 6.24 -8.19
CA THR A 332 -7.74 5.78 -7.71
C THR A 332 -8.45 6.84 -6.87
N LYS A 333 -9.79 6.86 -6.91
CA LYS A 333 -10.60 7.81 -6.13
C LYS A 333 -10.48 7.56 -4.63
N GLU A 334 -10.40 6.28 -4.24
CA GLU A 334 -10.32 5.78 -2.87
C GLU A 334 -9.02 6.16 -2.16
N SER A 335 -8.00 6.59 -2.90
CA SER A 335 -6.77 7.15 -2.33
C SER A 335 -6.97 8.54 -1.70
N HIS A 336 -8.10 9.21 -2.01
CA HIS A 336 -8.39 10.60 -1.62
C HIS A 336 -7.26 11.58 -1.97
N GLY A 337 -6.58 11.36 -3.10
CA GLY A 337 -5.48 12.20 -3.58
C GLY A 337 -4.11 11.83 -3.01
N ASN A 338 -4.03 10.88 -2.08
CA ASN A 338 -2.75 10.42 -1.55
C ASN A 338 -2.02 9.54 -2.58
N ALA A 339 -1.11 10.15 -3.32
CA ALA A 339 -0.37 9.53 -4.42
C ALA A 339 1.00 8.96 -4.01
N ASN A 340 1.21 8.73 -2.70
CA ASN A 340 2.41 8.08 -2.17
C ASN A 340 2.65 6.74 -2.88
N GLY A 341 3.75 6.63 -3.63
CA GLY A 341 4.02 5.46 -4.45
C GLY A 341 4.36 5.76 -5.90
N LEU A 342 4.10 6.98 -6.34
CA LEU A 342 4.33 7.40 -7.73
C LEU A 342 5.81 7.66 -8.03
N GLY A 343 6.59 8.06 -7.03
CA GLY A 343 7.97 8.53 -7.24
C GLY A 343 9.01 7.54 -7.78
N PRO A 344 8.91 6.20 -7.61
CA PRO A 344 9.80 5.26 -8.28
C PRO A 344 9.49 5.04 -9.77
N ALA A 345 8.38 5.54 -10.31
CA ALA A 345 8.10 5.46 -11.75
C ALA A 345 8.91 6.50 -12.54
N ASP A 346 9.04 6.30 -13.86
CA ASP A 346 9.77 7.22 -14.73
C ASP A 346 8.87 8.33 -15.30
N VAL A 347 7.62 7.96 -15.63
CA VAL A 347 6.65 8.87 -16.24
C VAL A 347 5.29 8.75 -15.55
N ILE A 348 4.66 9.88 -15.28
CA ILE A 348 3.26 9.96 -14.86
C ILE A 348 2.47 10.85 -15.83
N THR A 349 1.15 10.78 -15.78
CA THR A 349 0.32 11.72 -16.56
C THR A 349 -0.03 12.98 -15.77
N GLN A 350 -0.40 14.02 -16.49
CA GLN A 350 -0.97 15.24 -15.93
C GLN A 350 -2.27 14.96 -15.16
N LYS A 351 -3.07 13.99 -15.63
CA LYS A 351 -4.30 13.55 -14.96
C LYS A 351 -4.04 13.07 -13.54
N LEU A 352 -3.03 12.21 -13.36
CA LEU A 352 -2.59 11.75 -12.04
C LEU A 352 -2.08 12.93 -11.21
N PHE A 353 -1.16 13.72 -11.77
CA PHE A 353 -0.53 14.85 -11.08
C PHE A 353 -1.56 15.83 -10.50
N ASN A 354 -2.61 16.14 -11.26
CA ASN A 354 -3.66 17.06 -10.83
C ASN A 354 -4.53 16.55 -9.67
N LYS A 355 -4.51 15.23 -9.39
CA LYS A 355 -5.25 14.62 -8.28
C LYS A 355 -4.47 14.60 -6.96
N ILE A 356 -3.19 14.98 -6.96
CA ILE A 356 -2.32 14.83 -5.78
C ILE A 356 -2.76 15.78 -4.66
N ASP A 357 -3.05 15.20 -3.49
CA ASP A 357 -3.04 15.88 -2.20
C ASP A 357 -1.64 15.75 -1.59
N PHE A 358 -0.88 16.83 -1.68
CA PHE A 358 0.49 16.90 -1.18
C PHE A 358 0.59 16.77 0.34
N ILE A 359 -0.41 17.23 1.10
CA ILE A 359 -0.35 17.16 2.57
C ILE A 359 -0.42 15.69 2.96
N SER A 360 -1.46 14.99 2.49
CA SER A 360 -1.64 13.56 2.77
C SER A 360 -0.44 12.73 2.30
N MET A 361 0.06 13.01 1.10
CA MET A 361 1.21 12.32 0.53
C MET A 361 2.50 12.56 1.35
N TYR A 362 2.80 13.80 1.73
CA TYR A 362 4.00 14.14 2.48
C TYR A 362 3.94 13.72 3.95
N THR A 363 2.77 13.75 4.60
CA THR A 363 2.64 13.23 5.98
C THR A 363 3.05 11.76 6.07
N ASN A 364 2.65 10.95 5.08
CA ASN A 364 3.05 9.55 4.98
C ASN A 364 4.57 9.39 4.81
N ALA A 365 5.15 10.06 3.82
CA ALA A 365 6.58 9.98 3.53
C ALA A 365 7.46 10.52 4.66
N PHE A 366 7.02 11.59 5.32
CA PHE A 366 7.73 12.18 6.46
C PHE A 366 7.73 11.24 7.66
N THR A 367 6.58 10.61 7.97
CA THR A 367 6.49 9.63 9.06
C THR A 367 7.32 8.38 8.76
N SER A 368 7.35 7.91 7.50
CA SER A 368 8.14 6.74 7.13
C SER A 368 9.62 7.05 6.88
N THR A 369 9.99 8.33 6.83
CA THR A 369 11.33 8.84 6.47
C THR A 369 11.79 8.50 5.05
N GLU A 370 10.86 8.20 4.13
CA GLU A 370 11.16 7.74 2.76
C GLU A 370 10.74 8.78 1.73
N SER A 371 11.72 9.48 1.14
CA SER A 371 11.45 10.55 0.17
C SER A 371 11.21 10.04 -1.26
N VAL A 372 11.68 8.83 -1.60
CA VAL A 372 11.55 8.26 -2.95
C VAL A 372 10.09 8.14 -3.36
N THR A 373 9.21 7.77 -2.44
CA THR A 373 7.78 7.54 -2.70
C THR A 373 7.00 8.80 -3.15
N VAL A 374 7.56 9.99 -2.94
CA VAL A 374 6.89 11.28 -3.18
C VAL A 374 7.65 12.20 -4.13
N LYS A 375 8.69 11.69 -4.80
CA LYS A 375 9.30 12.37 -5.96
C LYS A 375 8.26 12.51 -7.06
N ILE A 376 8.37 13.56 -7.88
CA ILE A 376 7.52 13.76 -9.05
C ILE A 376 8.31 13.34 -10.31
N PRO A 377 7.89 12.26 -11.01
CA PRO A 377 8.46 11.82 -12.27
C PRO A 377 8.17 12.79 -13.42
N MET A 378 8.62 12.45 -14.64
CA MET A 378 8.25 13.22 -15.82
C MET A 378 6.72 13.25 -15.98
N VAL A 379 6.14 14.43 -16.18
CA VAL A 379 4.68 14.59 -16.28
C VAL A 379 4.27 14.77 -17.74
N ALA A 380 3.76 13.71 -18.34
CA ALA A 380 3.24 13.67 -19.70
C ALA A 380 1.84 14.31 -19.77
N ALA A 381 1.50 14.97 -20.88
CA ALA A 381 0.18 15.59 -21.03
C ALA A 381 -0.94 14.53 -21.07
N THR A 382 -0.72 13.41 -21.75
CA THR A 382 -1.70 12.33 -21.93
C THR A 382 -1.10 10.94 -21.70
N PRO A 383 -1.92 9.90 -21.49
CA PRO A 383 -1.45 8.51 -21.50
C PRO A 383 -0.71 8.10 -22.79
N GLU A 384 -1.16 8.59 -23.96
CA GLU A 384 -0.44 8.40 -25.23
C GLU A 384 0.99 8.92 -25.14
N ASP A 385 1.16 10.17 -24.69
CA ASP A 385 2.46 10.78 -24.55
C ASP A 385 3.33 10.03 -23.53
N ALA A 386 2.73 9.62 -22.41
CA ALA A 386 3.43 8.85 -21.38
C ALA A 386 3.98 7.52 -21.92
N LEU A 387 3.18 6.80 -22.71
CA LEU A 387 3.59 5.55 -23.33
C LEU A 387 4.69 5.77 -24.38
N ARG A 388 4.57 6.80 -25.22
CA ARG A 388 5.59 7.16 -26.22
C ARG A 388 6.90 7.58 -25.57
N ILE A 389 6.86 8.38 -24.50
CA ILE A 389 8.05 8.74 -23.71
C ILE A 389 8.70 7.48 -23.13
N ALA A 390 7.92 6.59 -22.51
CA ALA A 390 8.45 5.37 -21.91
C ALA A 390 9.14 4.46 -22.93
N VAL A 391 8.51 4.28 -24.10
CA VAL A 391 9.10 3.54 -25.24
C VAL A 391 10.38 4.21 -25.72
N LYS A 392 10.39 5.54 -25.89
CA LYS A 392 11.59 6.26 -26.34
C LYS A 392 12.77 6.17 -25.36
N MET A 393 12.49 6.02 -24.07
CA MET A 393 13.51 5.87 -23.02
C MET A 393 14.12 4.46 -22.96
N CYS A 394 13.54 3.47 -23.66
CA CYS A 394 14.10 2.13 -23.77
C CYS A 394 15.27 2.12 -24.77
N ASN A 395 16.48 1.95 -24.27
CA ASN A 395 17.68 1.99 -25.11
C ASN A 395 17.91 0.64 -25.81
N GLY A 396 18.35 0.70 -27.07
CA GLY A 396 18.74 -0.49 -27.84
C GLY A 396 17.58 -1.39 -28.27
N VAL A 397 16.35 -0.87 -28.29
CA VAL A 397 15.16 -1.57 -28.77
C VAL A 397 14.71 -0.98 -30.10
N GLU A 398 14.55 -1.84 -31.11
CA GLU A 398 14.09 -1.41 -32.43
C GLU A 398 12.62 -0.93 -32.40
N PRO A 399 12.22 0.01 -33.28
CA PRO A 399 10.83 0.44 -33.40
C PRO A 399 9.87 -0.76 -33.51
N CYS A 400 8.73 -0.68 -32.81
CA CYS A 400 7.72 -1.74 -32.74
C CYS A 400 8.18 -3.09 -32.15
N GLN A 401 9.40 -3.22 -31.60
CA GLN A 401 9.89 -4.46 -30.95
C GLN A 401 9.88 -4.39 -29.41
N HIS A 402 9.32 -3.33 -28.84
CA HIS A 402 9.24 -3.13 -27.39
C HIS A 402 8.34 -4.18 -26.74
N LYS A 403 8.86 -4.87 -25.73
CA LYS A 403 8.09 -5.75 -24.84
C LYS A 403 7.44 -4.91 -23.75
N ILE A 404 6.13 -4.81 -23.78
CA ILE A 404 5.37 -3.93 -22.91
C ILE A 404 4.39 -4.79 -22.13
N VAL A 405 4.41 -4.65 -20.81
CA VAL A 405 3.41 -5.23 -19.91
C VAL A 405 2.56 -4.10 -19.36
N TRP A 406 1.25 -4.21 -19.52
CA TRP A 406 0.29 -3.21 -19.10
C TRP A 406 -0.75 -3.81 -18.18
N ILE A 407 -0.71 -3.38 -16.93
CA ILE A 407 -1.63 -3.81 -15.87
C ILE A 407 -2.58 -2.66 -15.51
N LYS A 408 -3.81 -3.00 -15.13
CA LYS A 408 -4.71 -2.00 -14.56
C LYS A 408 -4.21 -1.52 -13.20
N SER A 409 -3.94 -2.47 -12.31
CA SER A 409 -3.34 -2.23 -10.99
C SER A 409 -2.62 -3.48 -10.50
N THR A 410 -1.85 -3.36 -9.41
CA THR A 410 -1.20 -4.52 -8.78
C THR A 410 -2.15 -5.47 -8.04
N LEU A 411 -3.47 -5.18 -8.02
CA LEU A 411 -4.51 -6.10 -7.53
C LEU A 411 -5.21 -6.85 -8.68
N GLU A 412 -5.09 -6.36 -9.91
CA GLU A 412 -5.80 -6.89 -11.08
C GLU A 412 -4.80 -7.41 -12.11
N LEU A 413 -4.30 -8.62 -11.85
CA LEU A 413 -3.26 -9.26 -12.66
C LEU A 413 -3.76 -10.40 -13.53
N SER A 414 -5.02 -10.83 -13.35
CA SER A 414 -5.55 -11.98 -14.09
C SER A 414 -5.75 -11.71 -15.58
N GLU A 415 -6.12 -10.49 -15.96
CA GLU A 415 -6.27 -10.08 -17.35
C GLU A 415 -5.46 -8.81 -17.54
N ILE A 416 -4.45 -8.87 -18.41
CA ILE A 416 -3.51 -7.78 -18.66
C ILE A 416 -3.33 -7.59 -20.16
N ILE A 417 -2.82 -6.42 -20.54
CA ILE A 417 -2.46 -6.11 -21.91
C ILE A 417 -0.95 -6.32 -22.05
N ILE A 418 -0.53 -6.89 -23.17
CA ILE A 418 0.88 -7.01 -23.54
C ILE A 418 1.08 -6.50 -24.97
N SER A 419 2.33 -6.21 -25.34
CA SER A 419 2.68 -6.00 -26.74
C SER A 419 2.95 -7.32 -27.48
N GLU A 420 2.76 -7.31 -28.80
CA GLU A 420 2.96 -8.46 -29.70
C GLU A 420 4.34 -9.13 -29.57
N PRO A 421 5.47 -8.42 -29.33
CA PRO A 421 6.78 -9.04 -29.09
C PRO A 421 6.88 -10.01 -27.90
N LEU A 422 5.88 -10.02 -26.99
CA LEU A 422 5.80 -11.00 -25.89
C LEU A 422 5.05 -12.29 -26.26
N LEU A 423 4.51 -12.41 -27.48
CA LEU A 423 3.64 -13.54 -27.86
C LEU A 423 4.35 -14.90 -27.76
N SER A 424 5.63 -14.99 -28.13
CA SER A 424 6.39 -16.25 -28.01
C SER A 424 6.56 -16.70 -26.56
N GLU A 425 6.66 -15.75 -25.61
CA GLU A 425 6.75 -16.06 -24.18
C GLU A 425 5.40 -16.52 -23.62
N VAL A 426 4.31 -15.99 -24.16
CA VAL A 426 2.94 -16.44 -23.85
C VAL A 426 2.74 -17.88 -24.30
N GLU A 427 3.07 -18.20 -25.55
CA GLU A 427 2.92 -19.54 -26.11
C GLU A 427 3.75 -20.60 -25.36
N ALA A 428 4.90 -20.19 -24.80
CA ALA A 428 5.76 -21.05 -24.00
C ALA A 428 5.28 -21.25 -22.55
N ASN A 429 4.30 -20.48 -22.07
CA ASN A 429 3.85 -20.52 -20.68
C ASN A 429 2.43 -21.09 -20.56
N PRO A 430 2.24 -22.30 -20.00
CA PRO A 430 0.92 -22.93 -19.90
C PRO A 430 -0.04 -22.21 -18.95
N ASN A 431 0.45 -21.27 -18.13
CA ASN A 431 -0.38 -20.47 -17.24
C ASN A 431 -0.85 -19.16 -17.88
N ILE A 432 -0.61 -18.96 -19.18
CA ILE A 432 -1.06 -17.77 -19.91
C ILE A 432 -1.93 -18.19 -21.09
N GLU A 433 -3.11 -17.57 -21.22
CA GLU A 433 -4.03 -17.76 -22.35
C GLU A 433 -4.14 -16.46 -23.16
N VAL A 434 -4.06 -16.54 -24.48
CA VAL A 434 -4.34 -15.40 -25.37
C VAL A 434 -5.85 -15.24 -25.52
N ILE A 435 -6.37 -14.04 -25.22
CA ILE A 435 -7.83 -13.77 -25.24
C ILE A 435 -8.25 -12.70 -26.27
N SER A 436 -7.29 -11.98 -26.88
CA SER A 436 -7.55 -11.11 -28.04
C SER A 436 -6.47 -11.25 -29.13
N LYS A 437 -6.77 -10.80 -30.34
CA LYS A 437 -5.78 -10.71 -31.43
C LYS A 437 -4.87 -9.49 -31.23
N PRO A 438 -3.63 -9.50 -31.75
CA PRO A 438 -2.77 -8.31 -31.81
C PRO A 438 -3.36 -7.22 -32.72
N GLU A 439 -3.55 -6.02 -32.18
CA GLU A 439 -4.11 -4.87 -32.88
C GLU A 439 -3.30 -3.59 -32.61
N ASN A 440 -3.36 -2.64 -33.55
CA ASN A 440 -2.76 -1.32 -33.33
C ASN A 440 -3.56 -0.57 -32.26
N LEU A 441 -2.86 0.01 -31.29
CA LEU A 441 -3.50 0.84 -30.27
C LEU A 441 -3.92 2.18 -30.86
N SER A 442 -5.19 2.53 -30.69
CA SER A 442 -5.74 3.84 -31.09
C SER A 442 -5.96 4.72 -29.87
N PHE A 443 -5.90 6.03 -30.06
CA PHE A 443 -6.09 7.01 -28.99
C PHE A 443 -7.17 8.01 -29.36
N MET A 444 -7.99 8.40 -28.39
CA MET A 444 -8.96 9.48 -28.51
C MET A 444 -8.63 10.53 -27.47
N ASN A 445 -8.22 11.72 -27.93
CA ASN A 445 -7.72 12.80 -27.06
C ASN A 445 -6.58 12.33 -26.12
N GLY A 446 -5.70 11.46 -26.62
CA GLY A 446 -4.57 10.89 -25.88
C GLY A 446 -4.92 9.78 -24.89
N GLU A 447 -6.20 9.43 -24.74
CA GLU A 447 -6.65 8.28 -23.94
C GLU A 447 -6.72 7.02 -24.83
N PRO A 448 -6.22 5.86 -24.36
CA PRO A 448 -6.17 4.64 -25.14
C PRO A 448 -7.57 4.03 -25.33
N LEU A 449 -7.87 3.58 -26.56
CA LEU A 449 -9.09 2.85 -26.89
C LEU A 449 -8.81 1.33 -26.83
N LEU A 450 -9.11 0.71 -25.69
CA LEU A 450 -8.78 -0.70 -25.38
C LEU A 450 -9.78 -1.74 -25.92
N GLY A 451 -10.38 -1.45 -27.08
CA GLY A 451 -11.37 -2.30 -27.75
C GLY A 451 -10.74 -3.40 -28.60
N PHE A 452 -10.05 -4.36 -27.97
CA PHE A 452 -9.45 -5.49 -28.69
C PHE A 452 -10.49 -6.52 -29.14
N GLY A 453 -10.41 -6.99 -30.39
CA GLY A 453 -11.26 -8.07 -30.89
C GLY A 453 -11.04 -9.40 -30.16
N LEU A 454 -12.12 -10.07 -29.77
CA LEU A 454 -12.07 -11.40 -29.13
C LEU A 454 -11.46 -12.44 -30.08
N VAL A 455 -10.70 -13.40 -29.53
CA VAL A 455 -10.33 -14.61 -30.27
C VAL A 455 -11.59 -15.47 -30.45
N THR A 456 -12.11 -15.54 -31.67
CA THR A 456 -13.07 -16.60 -32.04
C THR A 456 -12.34 -17.94 -31.94
N LYS A 457 -12.71 -18.76 -30.96
CA LYS A 457 -12.23 -20.14 -30.82
C LYS A 457 -12.71 -21.02 -31.96
#